data_AF-A0A9D4LUN9-F1
#
_entry.id   AF-A0A9D4LUN9-F1
#
_cell.length_a   1.000
_cell.length_b   1.000
_cell.length_c   1.000
_cell.angle_alpha   90.00
_cell.angle_beta   90.00
_cell.angle_gamma   90.00
#
_symmetry.space_group_name_H-M   'P 1'
#
loop_
_entity.id
_entity.type
_entity.pdbx_description
1 polymer ?
#
loop_
_entity_poly.entity_id
_entity_poly.type
_entity_poly.pdbx_seq_one_letter_code
_entity_poly.pdbx_strand_id
1 'polypeptide(L)'
;MNDTQRTNNQCEGWNNRFKHLVGHHHPHIWKLIKYIKLEERVAATVIAQHEIGNFQPRNKKRMYGQLQQRLKSLCVEYQTGDRELGNFLRAVGHSIRFG
;
A
#
# COMPACT_ATOMS: atom_id res chain seq x y z
N MET A 1 1.80 -3.57 18.33
CA MET A 1 2.22 -2.93 17.06
C MET A 1 1.00 -2.27 16.43
N ASN A 2 0.99 -0.93 16.34
CA ASN A 2 -0.11 -0.18 15.73
C ASN A 2 -0.01 -0.30 14.20
N ASP A 3 -1.02 -0.92 13.56
CA ASP A 3 -1.14 -1.08 12.11
C ASP A 3 -1.64 0.22 11.42
N THR A 4 -1.15 1.39 11.85
CA THR A 4 -1.55 2.66 11.24
C THR A 4 -0.86 2.77 9.88
N GLN A 5 -1.63 2.82 8.79
CA GLN A 5 -1.07 3.12 7.47
C GLN A 5 -0.41 4.49 7.53
N ARG A 6 0.91 4.55 7.30
CA ARG A 6 1.62 5.83 7.27
C ARG A 6 1.07 6.64 6.10
N THR A 7 0.55 7.84 6.38
CA THR A 7 0.04 8.78 5.36
C THR A 7 1.03 8.99 4.23
N ASN A 8 2.33 8.95 4.54
CA ASN A 8 3.41 9.06 3.56
C ASN A 8 3.30 8.03 2.42
N ASN A 9 3.02 6.76 2.72
CA ASN A 9 2.92 5.71 1.68
C ASN A 9 1.73 5.96 0.75
N GLN A 10 0.65 6.57 1.25
CA GLN A 10 -0.50 6.91 0.44
C GLN A 10 -0.18 8.07 -0.50
N CYS A 11 0.51 9.11 -0.01
CA CYS A 11 0.97 10.23 -0.82
C CYS A 11 1.97 9.77 -1.91
N GLU A 12 2.97 8.95 -1.53
CA GLU A 12 3.93 8.37 -2.48
C GLU A 12 3.24 7.51 -3.54
N GLY A 13 2.27 6.68 -3.12
CA GLY A 13 1.47 5.86 -4.02
C GLY A 13 0.66 6.69 -5.01
N TRP A 14 0.01 7.76 -4.54
CA TRP A 14 -0.74 8.68 -5.39
C TRP A 14 0.18 9.42 -6.37
N ASN A 15 1.29 9.98 -5.88
CA ASN A 15 2.27 10.69 -6.70
C ASN A 15 2.86 9.77 -7.79
N ASN A 16 3.21 8.54 -7.44
CA ASN A 16 3.75 7.57 -8.39
C ASN A 16 2.71 7.22 -9.47
N ARG A 17 1.46 6.96 -9.07
CA ARG A 17 0.36 6.69 -10.01
C ARG A 17 0.11 7.90 -10.93
N PHE A 18 0.05 9.11 -10.37
CA PHE A 18 -0.18 10.34 -11.13
C PHE A 18 0.93 10.61 -12.13
N LYS A 19 2.20 10.42 -11.74
CA LYS A 19 3.35 10.50 -12.64
C LYS A 19 3.20 9.57 -13.84
N HIS A 20 2.78 8.32 -13.62
CA HIS A 20 2.55 7.36 -14.70
C HIS A 20 1.37 7.75 -15.59
N LEU A 21 0.29 8.30 -15.01
CA LEU A 21 -0.86 8.80 -15.78
C LEU A 21 -0.48 9.97 -16.69
N VAL A 22 0.32 10.91 -16.19
CA VAL A 22 0.80 12.05 -16.96
C VAL A 22 1.78 11.61 -18.05
N GLY A 23 2.62 10.60 -17.79
CA GLY A 23 3.48 9.97 -18.78
C GLY A 23 4.59 10.85 -19.36
N HIS A 24 4.82 12.04 -18.77
CA HIS A 24 5.81 13.01 -19.23
C HIS A 24 6.53 13.65 -18.04
N HIS A 25 7.85 13.87 -18.18
CA HIS A 25 8.67 14.52 -17.16
C HIS A 25 8.39 16.03 -17.04
N HIS A 26 8.08 16.68 -18.17
CA HIS A 26 7.77 18.11 -18.28
C HIS A 26 6.53 18.35 -19.15
N PRO A 27 5.31 18.06 -18.65
CA PRO A 27 4.09 18.36 -19.38
C PRO A 27 3.90 19.88 -19.50
N HIS A 28 3.45 20.35 -20.66
CA HIS A 28 2.97 21.73 -20.78
C HIS A 28 1.70 21.91 -19.93
N ILE A 29 1.43 23.16 -19.53
CA ILE A 29 0.37 23.49 -18.55
C ILE A 29 -1.00 22.91 -18.90
N TRP A 30 -1.40 22.94 -20.17
CA TRP A 30 -2.68 22.40 -20.61
C TRP A 30 -2.81 20.88 -20.42
N LYS A 31 -1.72 20.14 -20.62
CA LYS A 31 -1.69 18.70 -20.38
C LYS A 31 -1.80 18.41 -18.90
N LEU A 32 -1.12 19.19 -18.05
CA LEU A 32 -1.25 19.09 -16.60
C LEU A 32 -2.70 19.34 -16.14
N ILE A 33 -3.32 20.43 -16.59
CA ILE A 33 -4.71 20.76 -16.26
C ILE A 33 -5.66 19.63 -16.66
N LYS A 34 -5.47 19.05 -17.86
CA LYS A 34 -6.28 17.93 -18.34
C LYS A 34 -6.19 16.73 -17.39
N TYR A 35 -4.99 16.34 -16.96
CA TYR A 35 -4.81 15.18 -16.08
C TYR A 35 -5.26 15.43 -14.65
N ILE A 36 -5.12 16.66 -14.12
CA ILE A 36 -5.69 17.03 -12.83
C ILE A 36 -7.22 16.88 -12.84
N LYS A 37 -7.90 17.37 -13.90
CA LYS A 37 -9.34 17.20 -14.05
C LYS A 37 -9.75 15.73 -14.15
N LEU A 38 -8.93 14.89 -14.79
CA LEU A 38 -9.20 13.45 -14.86
C LEU A 38 -9.10 12.79 -13.48
N GLU A 39 -8.09 13.15 -12.68
CA GLU A 39 -7.93 12.67 -11.31
C GLU A 39 -9.09 13.07 -10.41
N GLU A 40 -9.53 14.33 -10.48
CA GLU A 40 -10.66 14.83 -9.70
C GLU A 40 -11.94 14.04 -9.98
N ARG A 41 -12.24 13.75 -11.26
CA ARG A 41 -13.40 12.95 -11.65
C ARG A 41 -13.33 11.52 -11.13
N VAL A 42 -12.13 10.91 -11.13
CA VAL A 42 -11.91 9.58 -10.56
C VAL A 42 -12.14 9.61 -9.04
N ALA A 43 -11.60 10.61 -8.35
CA ALA A 43 -11.78 10.77 -6.91
C ALA A 43 -13.26 10.96 -6.54
N ALA A 44 -13.98 11.84 -7.26
CA ALA A 44 -15.41 12.06 -7.07
C ALA A 44 -16.22 10.77 -7.27
N THR A 45 -15.87 9.97 -8.28
CA THR A 45 -16.52 8.66 -8.52
C THR A 45 -16.28 7.69 -7.37
N VAL A 46 -15.06 7.63 -6.84
CA VAL A 46 -14.72 6.77 -5.69
C VAL A 46 -15.48 7.21 -4.43
N ILE A 47 -15.59 8.51 -4.18
CA ILE A 47 -16.37 9.06 -3.06
C ILE A 47 -17.85 8.68 -3.21
N ALA A 48 -18.44 8.92 -4.38
CA ALA A 48 -19.84 8.56 -4.64
C ALA A 48 -20.09 7.05 -4.49
N GLN A 49 -19.19 6.19 -4.97
CA GLN A 49 -19.27 4.73 -4.77
C GLN A 49 -19.19 4.34 -3.29
N HIS A 50 -18.40 5.07 -2.50
CA HIS A 50 -18.29 4.86 -1.06
C HIS A 50 -19.57 5.29 -0.33
N GLU A 51 -20.17 6.41 -0.70
CA GLU A 51 -21.43 6.89 -0.12
C GLU A 51 -22.60 5.91 -0.34
N ILE A 52 -22.67 5.26 -1.50
CA ILE A 52 -23.72 4.27 -1.81
C ILE A 52 -23.39 2.85 -1.30
N GLY A 53 -22.31 2.67 -0.55
CA GLY A 53 -21.91 1.35 0.00
C GLY A 53 -21.31 0.37 -1.02
N ASN A 54 -21.04 0.80 -2.26
CA ASN A 54 -20.44 -0.02 -3.31
C ASN A 54 -18.91 0.10 -3.37
N PHE A 55 -18.27 0.64 -2.33
CA PHE A 55 -16.82 0.71 -2.30
C PHE A 55 -16.20 -0.68 -2.20
N GLN A 56 -15.55 -1.09 -3.29
CA GLN A 56 -14.74 -2.30 -3.34
C GLN A 56 -13.28 -1.88 -3.08
N PRO A 57 -12.74 -2.10 -1.86
CA PRO A 57 -11.32 -1.84 -1.62
C PRO A 57 -10.50 -2.67 -2.60
N ARG A 58 -9.45 -2.07 -3.15
CA ARG A 58 -8.55 -2.79 -4.06
C ARG A 58 -8.01 -4.02 -3.35
N ASN A 59 -8.32 -5.20 -3.90
CA ASN A 59 -7.87 -6.47 -3.35
C ASN A 59 -6.34 -6.48 -3.24
N LYS A 60 -5.82 -6.46 -2.01
CA LYS A 60 -4.41 -6.71 -1.76
C LYS A 60 -4.12 -8.14 -2.22
N LYS A 61 -3.01 -8.37 -2.92
CA LYS A 61 -2.62 -9.75 -3.27
C LYS A 61 -2.55 -10.56 -1.97
N ARG A 62 -3.26 -11.70 -1.93
CA ARG A 62 -3.37 -12.58 -0.75
C ARG A 62 -2.01 -12.90 -0.13
N MET A 63 -1.01 -13.12 -0.98
CA MET A 63 0.40 -13.34 -0.63
C MET A 63 0.97 -12.26 0.30
N TYR A 64 0.77 -10.97 0.00
CA TYR A 64 1.23 -9.88 0.87
C TYR A 64 0.49 -9.84 2.21
N GLY A 65 -0.80 -10.18 2.22
CA GLY A 65 -1.57 -10.31 3.46
C GLY A 65 -1.04 -11.45 4.35
N GLN A 66 -0.76 -12.61 3.75
CA GLN A 66 -0.17 -13.76 4.44
C GLN A 66 1.24 -13.47 4.96
N LEU A 67 2.06 -12.80 4.17
CA LEU A 67 3.40 -12.38 4.58
C LEU A 67 3.34 -11.41 5.76
N GLN A 68 2.47 -10.39 5.70
CA GLN A 68 2.31 -9.42 6.79
C GLN A 68 1.86 -10.10 8.08
N GLN A 69 0.90 -11.02 8.00
CA GLN A 69 0.44 -11.83 9.16
C GLN A 69 1.59 -12.63 9.76
N ARG A 70 2.34 -13.36 8.92
CA ARG A 70 3.48 -14.19 9.38
C ARG A 70 4.58 -13.35 10.04
N LEU A 71 4.96 -12.23 9.45
CA LEU A 71 5.96 -11.33 10.03
C LEU A 71 5.48 -10.75 11.37
N LYS A 72 4.19 -10.39 11.47
CA LYS A 72 3.60 -9.90 12.72
C LYS A 72 3.66 -10.96 13.82
N SER A 73 3.31 -12.21 13.52
CA SER A 73 3.43 -13.32 14.49
C SER A 73 4.88 -13.52 14.94
N LEU A 74 5.85 -13.54 14.02
CA LEU A 74 7.27 -13.67 14.37
C LEU A 74 7.76 -12.54 15.29
N CYS A 75 7.32 -11.30 15.04
CA CYS A 75 7.66 -10.17 15.89
C CYS A 75 7.05 -10.30 17.29
N VAL A 76 5.82 -10.79 17.40
CA VAL A 76 5.16 -11.03 18.69
C VAL A 76 5.91 -12.10 19.47
N GLU A 77 6.22 -13.25 18.85
CA GLU A 77 6.95 -14.35 19.48
C GLU A 77 8.36 -13.95 19.97
N TYR A 78 9.05 -13.11 19.19
CA TYR A 78 10.33 -12.56 19.60
C TYR A 78 10.16 -11.60 20.80
N GLN A 79 9.11 -10.77 20.78
CA GLN A 79 8.83 -9.80 21.83
C GLN A 79 8.38 -10.46 23.14
N THR A 80 7.68 -11.59 23.09
CA THR A 80 7.26 -12.37 24.27
C THR A 80 8.38 -13.25 24.83
N GLY A 81 9.49 -13.41 24.11
CA GLY A 81 10.63 -14.24 24.51
C GLY A 81 10.49 -15.73 24.13
N ASP A 82 9.43 -16.10 23.41
CA ASP A 82 9.19 -17.47 22.94
C ASP A 82 10.16 -17.89 21.82
N ARG A 83 10.89 -16.92 21.24
CA ARG A 83 11.83 -17.16 20.15
C ARG A 83 13.12 -16.36 20.32
N GLU A 84 14.25 -17.05 20.30
CA GLU A 84 15.58 -16.45 20.31
C GLU A 84 15.87 -15.68 19.01
N LEU A 85 16.68 -14.61 19.10
CA LEU A 85 17.04 -13.71 17.99
C LEU A 85 17.53 -14.46 16.73
N GLY A 86 18.40 -15.47 16.88
CA GLY A 86 18.91 -16.23 15.74
C GLY A 86 17.81 -16.96 14.96
N ASN A 87 16.87 -17.59 15.69
CA ASN A 87 15.72 -18.28 15.10
C ASN A 87 14.68 -17.33 14.53
N PHE A 88 14.53 -16.14 15.13
CA PHE A 88 13.72 -15.06 14.58
C PHE A 88 14.27 -14.58 13.23
N LEU A 89 15.55 -14.21 13.16
CA LEU A 89 16.17 -13.70 11.93
C LEU A 89 16.12 -14.74 10.79
N ARG A 90 16.38 -16.02 11.10
CA ARG A 90 16.25 -17.11 10.12
C ARG A 90 14.81 -17.25 9.59
N ALA A 91 13.82 -17.17 10.48
CA ALA A 91 12.41 -17.27 10.08
C ALA A 91 11.93 -16.07 9.26
N VAL A 92 12.38 -14.86 9.59
CA VAL A 92 12.12 -13.65 8.79
C VAL A 92 12.75 -13.79 7.40
N GLY A 93 14.00 -14.23 7.32
CA GLY A 93 14.69 -14.45 6.04
C GLY A 93 13.95 -15.45 5.14
N HIS A 94 13.47 -16.56 5.70
CA HIS A 94 12.64 -17.51 4.95
C HIS A 94 11.30 -16.92 4.51
N SER A 95 10.67 -16.10 5.36
CA SER A 95 9.36 -15.51 5.05
C SER A 95 9.44 -14.53 3.87
N ILE A 96 10.54 -13.78 3.74
CA ILE A 96 10.73 -12.80 2.66
C ILE A 96 11.23 -13.46 1.37
N ARG A 97 12.03 -14.55 1.47
CA ARG A 97 12.64 -15.20 0.30
C ARG A 97 11.70 -16.17 -0.44
N PHE A 98 10.71 -16.73 0.24
CA PHE A 98 9.75 -17.70 -0.33
C PHE A 98 8.32 -17.14 -0.39
N GLY A 99 8.19 -15.82 -0.33
CA GLY A 99 6.90 -15.10 -0.44
C GLY A 99 6.76 -14.34 -1.74
#